data_AF-B0BGQ7-F1
#
_entry.id   AF-B0BGQ7-F1
#
_cell.length_a   1.000
_cell.length_b   1.000
_cell.length_c   1.000
_cell.angle_alpha   90.00
_cell.angle_beta   90.00
_cell.angle_gamma   90.00
#
_symmetry.space_group_name_H-M   'P 1'
#
loop_
_entity.id
_entity.type
_entity.pdbx_description
1 polymer ?
#
loop_
_entity_poly.entity_id
_entity_poly.type
_entity_poly.pdbx_seq_one_letter_code
_entity_poly.pdbx_strand_id
1 'polypeptide(L)'
;MDTLRQLKIAMNAFATGSEEARDAAAEELSDLLEDASSIPLSDLQRVVAVLGGALAVEQSQDVVESILNALAKAKYHVHLPIEQVRDLRETLSGSALEHADYILED
;
A
#
# COMPACT_ATOMS: atom_id res chain seq x y z
N MET A 1 -9.36 -15.99 6.26
CA MET A 1 -9.31 -14.72 7.02
C MET A 1 -10.39 -13.78 6.47
N ASP A 2 -10.96 -12.89 7.29
CA ASP A 2 -12.01 -11.96 6.84
C ASP A 2 -11.36 -10.66 6.34
N THR A 3 -11.02 -10.62 5.04
CA THR A 3 -10.37 -9.47 4.38
C THR A 3 -11.12 -8.15 4.62
N LEU A 4 -12.46 -8.21 4.73
CA LEU A 4 -13.28 -7.02 5.02
C LEU A 4 -13.03 -6.46 6.43
N ARG A 5 -12.74 -7.32 7.41
CA ARG A 5 -12.38 -6.89 8.75
C ARG A 5 -11.02 -6.19 8.75
N GLN A 6 -10.02 -6.76 8.09
CA GLN A 6 -8.68 -6.17 8.00
C GLN A 6 -8.70 -4.82 7.29
N LEU A 7 -9.43 -4.72 6.17
CA LEU A 7 -9.65 -3.46 5.47
C LEU A 7 -10.25 -2.37 6.38
N LYS A 8 -11.27 -2.71 7.18
CA LYS A 8 -11.87 -1.74 8.12
C LYS A 8 -10.88 -1.26 9.18
N ILE A 9 -10.04 -2.16 9.70
CA ILE A 9 -9.01 -1.82 10.69
C ILE A 9 -7.99 -0.88 10.04
N ALA A 10 -7.46 -1.25 8.88
CA ALA A 10 -6.47 -0.46 8.15
C ALA A 10 -7.02 0.93 7.77
N MET A 11 -8.25 1.01 7.25
CA MET A 11 -8.89 2.30 6.94
C MET A 11 -8.99 3.21 8.18
N ASN A 12 -9.32 2.65 9.34
CA ASN A 12 -9.39 3.43 10.58
C ASN A 12 -8.00 3.89 11.05
N ALA A 13 -7.00 3.02 10.92
CA ALA A 13 -5.61 3.35 11.20
C ALA A 13 -5.12 4.49 10.30
N PHE A 14 -5.31 4.41 8.98
CA PHE A 14 -4.92 5.47 8.05
C PHE A 14 -5.69 6.79 8.28
N ALA A 15 -6.93 6.73 8.76
CA ALA A 15 -7.73 7.93 9.00
C ALA A 15 -7.36 8.67 10.29
N THR A 16 -7.05 7.95 11.38
CA THR A 16 -6.94 8.56 12.71
C THR A 16 -5.86 7.95 13.61
N GLY A 17 -5.16 6.91 13.14
CA GLY A 17 -4.14 6.20 13.89
C GLY A 17 -2.84 6.99 14.05
N SER A 18 -2.01 6.58 15.01
CA SER A 18 -0.64 7.04 15.11
C SER A 18 0.18 6.55 13.91
N GLU A 19 1.39 7.08 13.74
CA GLU A 19 2.30 6.64 12.69
C GLU A 19 2.55 5.13 12.75
N GLU A 20 2.80 4.59 13.94
CA GLU A 20 3.01 3.16 14.17
C GLU A 20 1.77 2.32 13.81
N ALA A 21 0.56 2.86 14.04
CA ALA A 21 -0.66 2.17 13.66
C ALA A 21 -0.87 2.16 12.15
N ARG A 22 -0.49 3.22 11.44
CA ARG A 22 -0.55 3.31 9.97
C ARG A 22 0.49 2.40 9.33
N ASP A 23 1.69 2.37 9.89
CA ASP A 23 2.77 1.49 9.47
C ASP A 23 2.36 0.01 9.61
N ALA A 24 1.92 -0.39 10.81
CA ALA A 24 1.43 -1.76 11.05
C ALA A 24 0.23 -2.13 10.16
N ALA A 25 -0.65 -1.18 9.84
CA ALA A 25 -1.74 -1.41 8.91
C ALA A 25 -1.25 -1.64 7.47
N ALA A 26 -0.24 -0.88 7.03
CA ALA A 26 0.39 -1.08 5.73
C ALA A 26 1.08 -2.45 5.66
N GLU A 27 1.80 -2.86 6.71
CA GLU A 27 2.41 -4.19 6.82
C GLU A 27 1.36 -5.31 6.79
N GLU A 28 0.27 -5.21 7.56
CA GLU A 28 -0.79 -6.24 7.57
C GLU A 28 -1.44 -6.38 6.17
N LEU A 29 -1.65 -5.27 5.46
CA LEU A 29 -2.12 -5.31 4.08
C LEU A 29 -1.05 -5.83 3.11
N SER A 30 0.22 -5.58 3.38
CA SER A 30 1.36 -6.12 2.63
C SER A 30 1.40 -7.65 2.71
N ASP A 31 1.24 -8.21 3.91
CA ASP A 31 1.18 -9.67 4.14
C ASP A 31 -0.01 -10.30 3.41
N LEU A 32 -1.15 -9.62 3.42
CA LEU A 32 -2.32 -10.04 2.66
C LEU A 32 -2.02 -10.08 1.16
N LEU A 33 -1.30 -9.10 0.62
CA LEU A 33 -0.94 -9.04 -0.80
C LEU A 33 0.16 -10.04 -1.20
N GLU A 34 0.92 -10.62 -0.27
CA GLU A 34 1.87 -11.70 -0.60
C GLU A 34 1.16 -12.94 -1.15
N ASP A 35 -0.02 -13.26 -0.64
CA ASP A 35 -0.87 -14.34 -1.14
C ASP A 35 -1.99 -13.82 -2.03
N ALA A 36 -1.68 -12.86 -2.92
CA ALA A 36 -2.66 -12.27 -3.82
C ALA A 36 -3.40 -13.32 -4.69
N SER A 37 -2.80 -14.49 -4.91
CA SER A 37 -3.42 -15.58 -5.67
C SER A 37 -4.65 -16.21 -5.02
N SER A 38 -4.78 -16.14 -3.69
CA SER A 38 -5.89 -16.73 -2.93
C SER A 38 -7.02 -15.75 -2.64
N ILE A 39 -6.82 -14.47 -2.95
CA ILE A 39 -7.75 -13.39 -2.63
C ILE A 39 -8.61 -13.06 -3.86
N PRO A 40 -9.93 -12.89 -3.69
CA PRO A 40 -10.78 -12.40 -4.77
C PRO A 40 -10.26 -11.08 -5.34
N LEU A 41 -10.21 -10.96 -6.67
CA LEU A 41 -9.72 -9.76 -7.36
C LEU A 41 -10.39 -8.46 -6.86
N SER A 42 -11.69 -8.52 -6.53
CA SER A 42 -12.42 -7.36 -5.99
C SER A 42 -11.89 -6.89 -4.65
N ASP A 43 -11.40 -7.81 -3.81
CA ASP A 43 -10.84 -7.47 -2.51
C ASP A 43 -9.40 -6.98 -2.64
N LEU A 44 -8.60 -7.55 -3.55
CA LEU A 44 -7.29 -6.99 -3.91
C LEU A 44 -7.40 -5.54 -4.40
N GLN A 45 -8.36 -5.27 -5.30
CA GLN A 45 -8.63 -3.92 -5.79
C GLN A 45 -9.00 -2.95 -4.67
N ARG A 46 -9.76 -3.40 -3.66
CA ARG A 46 -10.09 -2.59 -2.48
C ARG A 46 -8.86 -2.29 -1.62
N VAL A 47 -8.01 -3.29 -1.39
CA VAL A 47 -6.76 -3.12 -0.63
C VAL A 47 -5.87 -2.10 -1.32
N VAL A 48 -5.65 -2.25 -2.63
CA VAL A 48 -4.84 -1.29 -3.40
C VAL A 48 -5.46 0.10 -3.43
N ALA A 49 -6.79 0.23 -3.50
CA ALA A 49 -7.45 1.52 -3.41
C ALA A 49 -7.25 2.20 -2.04
N VAL A 50 -7.29 1.44 -0.94
CA VAL A 50 -7.01 1.97 0.41
C VAL A 50 -5.56 2.40 0.52
N LEU A 51 -4.61 1.58 0.07
CA LEU A 51 -3.18 1.91 0.08
C LEU A 51 -2.87 3.13 -0.79
N GLY A 52 -3.42 3.22 -1.99
CA GLY A 52 -3.24 4.40 -2.86
C GLY A 52 -3.86 5.67 -2.29
N GLY A 53 -5.01 5.57 -1.62
CA GLY A 53 -5.62 6.69 -0.90
C GLY A 53 -4.77 7.16 0.28
N ALA A 54 -4.21 6.23 1.06
CA ALA A 54 -3.29 6.53 2.15
C ALA A 54 -2.00 7.17 1.63
N LEU A 55 -1.41 6.62 0.56
CA LEU A 55 -0.21 7.13 -0.08
C LEU A 55 -0.34 8.60 -0.50
N ALA A 56 -1.51 9.00 -1.01
CA ALA A 56 -1.75 10.35 -1.50
C ALA A 56 -1.72 11.44 -0.40
N VAL A 57 -1.85 11.05 0.88
CA VAL A 57 -1.93 12.00 2.01
C VAL A 57 -0.84 11.77 3.07
N GLU A 58 -0.19 10.61 3.06
CA GLU A 58 0.83 10.26 4.04
C GLU A 58 2.06 11.17 3.95
N GLN A 59 2.64 11.51 5.10
CA GLN A 59 3.81 12.38 5.22
C GLN A 59 5.01 11.68 5.85
N SER A 60 4.79 10.61 6.61
CA SER A 60 5.87 9.80 7.16
C SER A 60 6.56 9.00 6.05
N GLN A 61 7.88 9.11 5.96
CA GLN A 61 8.68 8.33 5.00
C GLN A 61 8.62 6.83 5.30
N ASP A 62 8.60 6.44 6.58
CA ASP A 62 8.54 5.04 7.00
C ASP A 62 7.19 4.42 6.58
N VAL A 63 6.08 5.12 6.84
CA VAL A 63 4.75 4.65 6.43
C VAL A 63 4.62 4.64 4.90
N VAL A 64 5.17 5.63 4.19
CA VAL A 64 5.21 5.65 2.72
C VAL A 64 5.97 4.45 2.17
N GLU A 65 7.12 4.11 2.75
CA GLU A 65 7.88 2.91 2.39
C GLU A 65 7.03 1.64 2.54
N SER A 66 6.38 1.46 3.69
CA SER A 66 5.52 0.31 3.96
C SER A 66 4.34 0.22 2.99
N ILE A 67 3.72 1.35 2.64
CA ILE A 67 2.65 1.40 1.63
C ILE A 67 3.18 1.02 0.24
N LEU A 68 4.34 1.55 -0.17
CA LEU A 68 4.94 1.24 -1.47
C LEU A 68 5.36 -0.23 -1.57
N ASN A 69 5.94 -0.79 -0.50
CA ASN A 69 6.24 -2.21 -0.41
C ASN A 69 4.98 -3.07 -0.59
N ALA A 70 3.88 -2.71 0.09
CA ALA A 70 2.60 -3.40 -0.07
C ALA A 70 2.08 -3.32 -1.52
N LEU A 71 2.09 -2.13 -2.13
CA LEU A 71 1.67 -1.94 -3.52
C LEU A 71 2.53 -2.74 -4.51
N ALA A 72 3.84 -2.84 -4.28
CA ALA A 72 4.75 -3.63 -5.11
C ALA A 72 4.34 -5.11 -5.18
N LYS A 73 3.85 -5.69 -4.07
CA LYS A 73 3.34 -7.08 -4.04
C LYS A 73 2.10 -7.27 -4.92
N ALA A 74 1.31 -6.23 -5.15
CA ALA A 74 0.11 -6.29 -6.00
C ALA A 74 0.35 -6.00 -7.49
N LYS A 75 1.58 -5.61 -7.89
CA LYS A 75 1.91 -5.10 -9.24
C LYS A 75 1.38 -5.94 -10.40
N TYR A 76 1.54 -7.26 -10.33
CA TYR A 76 1.14 -8.17 -11.41
C TYR A 76 -0.29 -8.72 -11.28
N HIS A 77 -1.02 -8.30 -10.25
CA HIS A 77 -2.34 -8.83 -9.94
C HIS A 77 -3.45 -7.81 -10.21
N VAL A 78 -3.18 -6.51 -10.02
CA VAL A 78 -4.19 -5.44 -10.16
C VAL A 78 -3.58 -4.16 -10.73
N HIS A 79 -4.45 -3.26 -11.22
CA HIS A 79 -4.03 -1.91 -11.58
C HIS A 79 -3.63 -1.08 -10.34
N LEU A 80 -2.40 -0.59 -10.34
CA LEU A 80 -1.83 0.20 -9.26
C LEU A 80 -2.10 1.71 -9.44
N PRO A 81 -2.04 2.50 -8.34
CA PRO A 81 -2.13 3.96 -8.35
C PRO A 81 -0.84 4.61 -8.90
N ILE A 82 -0.54 4.37 -10.18
CA ILE A 82 0.74 4.76 -10.83
C ILE A 82 1.03 6.25 -10.74
N GLU A 83 0.03 7.11 -10.90
CA GLU A 83 0.23 8.56 -10.83
C GLU A 83 0.64 9.01 -9.42
N GLN A 84 0.04 8.45 -8.37
CA GLN A 84 0.42 8.78 -6.99
C GLN A 84 1.86 8.37 -6.68
N VAL A 85 2.29 7.19 -7.17
CA VAL A 85 3.68 6.72 -7.00
C VAL A 85 4.64 7.63 -7.77
N ARG A 86 4.27 8.05 -8.99
CA ARG A 86 5.08 8.96 -9.81
C ARG A 86 5.25 10.33 -9.15
N ASP A 87 4.18 10.89 -8.61
CA ASP A 87 4.19 12.20 -7.94
C ASP A 87 5.12 12.20 -6.71
N LEU A 88 5.16 11.10 -5.96
CA LEU A 88 6.03 10.99 -4.79
C LEU A 88 7.49 10.67 -5.13
N ARG A 89 7.74 9.98 -6.25
CA ARG A 89 9.06 9.43 -6.62
C ARG A 89 10.23 10.40 -6.42
N GLU A 90 10.09 11.66 -6.82
CA GLU A 90 11.17 12.66 -6.72
C GLU A 90 11.54 13.04 -5.28
N THR A 91 10.68 12.73 -4.32
CA THR A 91 10.87 13.01 -2.89
C THR A 91 11.40 11.81 -2.10
N LEU A 92 11.40 10.61 -2.71
CA LEU A 92 11.77 9.37 -2.05
C LEU A 92 13.28 9.14 -2.04
N SER A 93 13.74 8.32 -1.09
CA SER A 93 15.11 7.84 -1.02
C SER A 93 15.17 6.44 -0.44
N GLY A 94 16.30 5.75 -0.60
CA GLY A 94 16.49 4.40 -0.05
C GLY A 94 15.53 3.36 -0.64
N SER A 95 15.10 2.42 0.19
CA SER A 95 14.18 1.32 -0.17
C SER A 95 12.82 1.82 -0.67
N ALA A 96 12.30 2.93 -0.15
CA ALA A 96 11.07 3.53 -0.65
C ALA A 96 11.17 3.89 -2.15
N LEU A 97 12.31 4.44 -2.59
CA LEU A 97 12.56 4.73 -3.99
C LEU A 97 12.68 3.45 -4.82
N GLU A 98 13.33 2.41 -4.31
CA GLU A 98 13.43 1.11 -4.99
C GLU A 98 12.05 0.48 -5.21
N HIS A 99 11.16 0.53 -4.22
CA HIS A 99 9.78 0.05 -4.37
C HIS A 99 8.99 0.87 -5.38
N ALA A 100 9.12 2.19 -5.36
CA ALA A 100 8.47 3.07 -6.33
C ALA A 100 8.96 2.80 -7.76
N ASP A 101 10.28 2.68 -7.96
CA ASP A 101 10.86 2.35 -9.26
C ASP A 101 10.36 1.00 -9.77
N TYR A 102 10.37 -0.03 -8.91
CA TYR A 102 9.82 -1.34 -9.26
C TYR A 102 8.34 -1.27 -9.65
N ILE A 103 7.51 -0.47 -8.97
CA ILE A 103 6.10 -0.29 -9.36
C ILE A 103 5.96 0.37 -10.74
N LEU A 104 6.85 1.30 -11.06
CA LEU A 104 6.82 2.10 -12.30
C LEU A 104 7.48 1.42 -13.50
N GLU A 105 8.22 0.32 -13.30
CA GLU A 105 8.75 -0.52 -14.37
C GLU A 105 7.63 -1.24 -15.13
N ASP A 106 7.67 -1.23 -16.47
CA ASP A 106 6.72 -1.95 -17.35
C ASP A 106 7.02 -3.46 -17.46
#